data_AF-A0A2D9PMR7-F1
#
_entry.id   AF-A0A2D9PMR7-F1
#
_cell.length_a   1.000
_cell.length_b   1.000
_cell.length_c   1.000
_cell.angle_alpha   90.00
_cell.angle_beta   90.00
_cell.angle_gamma   90.00
#
_symmetry.space_group_name_H-M   'P 1'
#
loop_
_entity.id
_entity.type
_entity.pdbx_description
1 polymer ?
#
loop_
_entity_poly.entity_id
_entity_poly.type
_entity_poly.pdbx_seq_one_letter_code
_entity_poly.pdbx_strand_id
1 'polypeptide(L)'
;MERMPMWQIAIRRLEMPISRFLTLYVGGAFAMGLIASLALIFLTGGLADGALFAGVSGILLLILLPILASLGAIAFPMLEVTRSANMIEREMHMFITRMGILSLGEVGAQTIFDILKQMRDYGELASEVQRIETLVDKWNTSLPEAARIVAQQSPSPLWTDFLDRMAFSIEAGQPIDEFMRSEQETVAEQYNTLYDTRLE
;
A
#
# COMPACT_ATOMS: atom_id res chain seq x y z
N MET A 1 -17.22 -8.71 5.10
CA MET A 1 -16.11 -9.58 5.54
C MET A 1 -15.08 -8.67 6.20
N GLU A 2 -14.47 -9.04 7.32
CA GLU A 2 -13.53 -8.15 8.02
C GLU A 2 -12.22 -7.98 7.23
N ARG A 3 -11.70 -6.74 7.19
CA ARG A 3 -10.41 -6.41 6.57
C ARG A 3 -9.28 -7.13 7.29
N MET A 4 -8.32 -7.68 6.53
CA MET A 4 -7.15 -8.33 7.13
C MET A 4 -6.30 -7.33 7.93
N PRO A 5 -5.70 -7.76 9.05
CA PRO A 5 -4.81 -6.91 9.82
C PRO A 5 -3.56 -6.55 8.99
N MET A 6 -3.01 -5.37 9.24
CA MET A 6 -1.93 -4.77 8.42
C MET A 6 -0.70 -5.69 8.29
N TRP A 7 -0.36 -6.44 9.36
CA TRP A 7 0.74 -7.40 9.34
C TRP A 7 0.51 -8.58 8.37
N GLN A 8 -0.73 -9.06 8.22
CA GLN A 8 -1.07 -10.11 7.26
C GLN A 8 -1.01 -9.60 5.83
N ILE A 9 -1.46 -8.36 5.62
CA ILE A 9 -1.38 -7.69 4.32
C ILE A 9 0.09 -7.53 3.91
N ALA A 10 0.95 -7.10 4.83
CA ALA A 10 2.39 -6.98 4.59
C ALA A 10 3.02 -8.32 4.18
N ILE A 11 2.69 -9.41 4.88
CA ILE A 11 3.22 -10.74 4.54
C ILE A 11 2.70 -11.24 3.19
N ARG A 12 1.44 -11.00 2.83
CA ARG A 12 0.91 -11.43 1.54
C ARG A 12 1.43 -10.61 0.36
N ARG A 13 1.74 -9.33 0.59
CA ARG A 13 2.32 -8.44 -0.43
C ARG A 13 3.82 -8.63 -0.59
N LEU A 14 4.50 -9.25 0.38
CA LEU A 14 5.77 -9.90 0.13
C LEU A 14 5.50 -11.06 -0.82
N GLU A 15 5.75 -10.87 -2.12
CA GLU A 15 5.60 -11.89 -3.17
C GLU A 15 6.59 -13.08 -3.01
N MET A 16 7.06 -13.33 -1.80
CA MET A 16 8.10 -14.28 -1.42
C MET A 16 7.73 -14.97 -0.10
N PRO A 17 8.13 -16.25 0.07
CA PRO A 17 7.90 -16.95 1.33
C PRO A 17 8.70 -16.33 2.47
N ILE A 18 8.12 -16.30 3.67
CA ILE A 18 8.71 -15.68 4.89
C ILE A 18 10.13 -16.19 5.15
N SER A 19 10.39 -17.47 4.92
CA SER A 19 11.71 -18.07 5.10
C SER A 19 12.77 -17.46 4.16
N ARG A 20 12.42 -17.20 2.89
CA ARG A 20 13.32 -16.51 1.95
C ARG A 20 13.50 -15.05 2.31
N PHE A 21 12.49 -14.40 2.88
CA PHE A 21 12.61 -13.01 3.32
C PHE A 21 13.59 -12.88 4.48
N LEU A 22 13.45 -13.76 5.48
CA LEU A 22 14.36 -13.78 6.62
C LEU A 22 15.81 -14.11 6.19
N THR A 23 16.02 -15.07 5.31
CA THR A 23 17.39 -15.44 4.92
C THR A 23 18.04 -14.44 3.97
N LEU A 24 17.32 -14.00 2.93
CA LEU A 24 17.88 -13.14 1.89
C LEU A 24 17.94 -11.68 2.33
N TYR A 25 16.83 -11.13 2.82
CA TYR A 25 16.74 -9.71 3.20
C TYR A 25 17.30 -9.46 4.59
N VAL A 26 16.80 -10.17 5.62
CA VAL A 26 17.26 -9.92 7.00
C VAL A 26 18.68 -10.46 7.20
N GLY A 27 18.99 -11.66 6.70
CA GLY A 27 20.34 -12.21 6.71
C GLY A 27 21.32 -11.38 5.89
N GLY A 28 20.91 -10.88 4.72
CA GLY A 28 21.69 -9.96 3.90
C GLY A 28 21.97 -8.62 4.62
N ALA A 29 20.96 -8.04 5.26
CA ALA A 29 21.11 -6.82 6.05
C ALA A 29 22.06 -7.01 7.25
N PHE A 30 21.96 -8.15 7.93
CA PHE A 30 22.89 -8.52 8.99
C PHE A 30 24.33 -8.62 8.49
N ALA A 31 24.56 -9.33 7.39
CA ALA A 31 25.88 -9.49 6.78
C ALA A 31 26.45 -8.14 6.33
N MET A 32 25.63 -7.29 5.70
CA MET A 32 26.02 -5.94 5.32
C MET A 32 26.37 -5.07 6.52
N GLY A 33 25.58 -5.14 7.61
CA GLY A 33 25.89 -4.45 8.86
C GLY A 33 27.18 -4.93 9.50
N LEU A 34 27.50 -6.24 9.40
CA LEU A 34 28.77 -6.79 9.86
C LEU A 34 29.93 -6.27 9.04
N ILE A 35 29.83 -6.32 7.71
CA ILE A 35 30.86 -5.80 6.80
C ILE A 35 31.08 -4.30 7.06
N ALA A 36 30.01 -3.53 7.21
CA ALA A 36 30.10 -2.09 7.52
C ALA A 36 30.80 -1.85 8.86
N SER A 37 30.45 -2.62 9.90
CA SER A 37 31.08 -2.48 11.21
C SER A 37 32.58 -2.81 11.18
N LEU A 38 32.97 -3.90 10.49
CA LEU A 38 34.37 -4.28 10.29
C LEU A 38 35.13 -3.23 9.47
N ALA A 39 34.52 -2.71 8.40
CA ALA A 39 35.12 -1.67 7.57
C ALA A 39 35.37 -0.39 8.39
N LEU A 40 34.41 0.03 9.21
CA LEU A 40 34.58 1.19 10.09
C LEU A 40 35.71 0.97 11.09
N ILE A 41 35.72 -0.17 11.80
CA ILE A 41 36.79 -0.50 12.75
C ILE A 41 38.15 -0.47 12.06
N PHE A 42 38.27 -1.09 10.89
CA PHE A 42 39.50 -1.12 10.11
C PHE A 42 39.96 0.28 9.69
N LEU A 43 39.06 1.11 9.15
CA LEU A 43 39.37 2.47 8.69
C LEU A 43 39.77 3.41 9.83
N THR A 44 39.28 3.17 11.05
CA THR A 44 39.56 4.02 12.21
C THR A 44 40.79 3.60 13.03
N GLY A 45 41.65 2.74 12.48
CA GLY A 45 42.89 2.29 13.15
C GLY A 45 42.76 0.99 13.93
N GLY A 46 41.67 0.24 13.76
CA GLY A 46 41.47 -1.08 14.35
C GLY A 46 41.04 -1.06 15.82
N LEU A 47 41.44 -2.10 16.55
CA LEU A 47 41.14 -2.28 17.99
C LEU A 47 42.34 -1.94 18.89
N ALA A 48 43.38 -1.32 18.35
CA ALA A 48 44.59 -0.97 19.09
C ALA A 48 44.38 0.26 19.98
N ASP A 49 45.20 0.40 21.03
CA ASP A 49 45.19 1.57 21.90
C ASP A 49 45.49 2.85 21.11
N GLY A 50 44.52 3.77 21.07
CA GLY A 50 44.56 5.01 20.28
C GLY A 50 43.58 5.07 19.10
N ALA A 51 42.94 3.96 18.74
CA ALA A 51 41.88 3.93 17.72
C ALA A 51 40.52 4.42 18.27
N LEU A 52 39.66 4.96 17.40
CA LEU A 52 38.34 5.48 17.80
C LEU A 52 37.43 4.42 18.44
N PHE A 53 37.54 3.17 17.99
CA PHE A 53 36.74 2.05 18.47
C PHE A 53 37.56 1.01 19.26
N ALA A 54 38.59 1.47 19.99
CA ALA A 54 39.41 0.59 20.84
C ALA A 54 38.61 -0.01 22.01
N GLY A 55 38.86 -1.30 22.30
CA GLY A 55 38.25 -2.00 23.43
C GLY A 55 36.75 -2.29 23.29
N VAL A 56 35.96 -1.97 24.33
CA VAL A 56 34.54 -2.33 24.43
C VAL A 56 33.69 -1.67 23.34
N SER A 57 34.04 -0.46 22.91
CA SER A 57 33.29 0.28 21.90
C SER A 57 33.30 -0.41 20.53
N GLY A 58 34.42 -1.03 20.12
CA GLY A 58 34.49 -1.80 18.88
C GLY A 58 33.65 -3.08 18.91
N ILE A 59 33.63 -3.79 20.05
CA ILE A 59 32.77 -4.96 20.24
C ILE A 59 31.29 -4.55 20.17
N LEU A 60 30.93 -3.43 20.81
CA LEU A 60 29.57 -2.88 20.74
C LEU A 60 29.19 -2.51 19.31
N LEU A 61 30.07 -1.85 18.55
CA LEU A 61 29.80 -1.49 17.15
C LEU A 61 29.57 -2.73 16.28
N LEU A 62 30.39 -3.78 16.46
CA LEU A 62 30.32 -5.03 15.71
C LEU A 62 28.98 -5.75 15.93
N ILE A 63 28.39 -5.62 17.12
CA ILE A 63 27.09 -6.22 17.43
C ILE A 63 25.94 -5.27 17.04
N LEU A 64 26.07 -3.98 17.33
CA LEU A 64 24.99 -3.00 17.22
C LEU A 64 24.59 -2.74 15.76
N LEU A 65 25.56 -2.51 14.87
CA LEU A 65 25.25 -2.18 13.47
C LEU A 65 24.52 -3.31 12.72
N PRO A 66 24.94 -4.59 12.79
CA PRO A 66 24.19 -5.69 12.20
C PRO A 66 22.78 -5.83 12.78
N ILE A 67 22.62 -5.67 14.09
CA ILE A 67 21.30 -5.76 14.73
C ILE A 67 20.39 -4.64 14.23
N LEU A 68 20.87 -3.40 14.20
CA LEU A 68 20.08 -2.27 13.70
C LEU A 68 19.72 -2.44 12.22
N ALA A 69 20.67 -2.89 11.38
CA ALA A 69 20.40 -3.18 9.99
C ALA A 69 19.33 -4.27 9.80
N SER A 70 19.42 -5.36 10.57
CA SER A 70 18.41 -6.42 10.57
C SER A 70 17.04 -5.95 11.05
N LEU A 71 16.98 -5.15 12.11
CA LEU A 71 15.73 -4.57 12.61
C LEU A 71 15.08 -3.67 11.57
N GLY A 72 15.86 -2.84 10.88
CA GLY A 72 15.39 -2.03 9.75
C GLY A 72 14.82 -2.89 8.63
N ALA A 73 15.50 -3.99 8.28
CA ALA A 73 15.01 -4.92 7.26
C ALA A 73 13.71 -5.61 7.67
N ILE A 74 13.52 -5.98 8.94
CA ILE A 74 12.27 -6.57 9.44
C ILE A 74 11.12 -5.56 9.39
N ALA A 75 11.39 -4.28 9.66
CA ALA A 75 10.37 -3.23 9.61
C ALA A 75 10.00 -2.80 8.18
N PHE A 76 10.86 -3.06 7.19
CA PHE A 76 10.68 -2.63 5.80
C PHE A 76 9.33 -3.00 5.17
N PRO A 77 8.79 -4.24 5.30
CA PRO A 77 7.53 -4.60 4.67
C PRO A 77 6.34 -3.78 5.21
N MET A 78 6.36 -3.46 6.51
CA MET A 78 5.32 -2.64 7.12
C MET A 78 5.37 -1.21 6.59
N LEU A 79 6.57 -0.65 6.47
CA LEU A 79 6.77 0.69 5.91
C LEU A 79 6.28 0.76 4.46
N GLU A 80 6.55 -0.26 3.66
CA GLU A 80 6.11 -0.32 2.27
C GLU A 80 4.59 -0.40 2.15
N VAL A 81 3.92 -1.19 2.99
CA VAL A 81 2.44 -1.24 3.02
C VAL A 81 1.85 0.10 3.42
N THR A 82 2.37 0.74 4.48
CA THR A 82 1.90 2.08 4.89
C THR A 82 2.14 3.12 3.80
N ARG A 83 3.29 3.06 3.12
CA ARG A 83 3.58 3.93 1.99
C ARG A 83 2.57 3.74 0.86
N SER A 84 2.31 2.49 0.47
CA SER A 84 1.34 2.14 -0.58
C SER A 84 -0.07 2.60 -0.20
N ALA A 85 -0.49 2.42 1.05
CA ALA A 85 -1.78 2.92 1.57
C ALA A 85 -1.92 4.44 1.38
N ASN A 86 -0.89 5.19 1.79
CA ASN A 86 -0.88 6.65 1.67
C ASN A 86 -0.89 7.12 0.22
N MET A 87 -0.20 6.41 -0.69
CA MET A 87 -0.20 6.75 -2.12
C MET A 87 -1.59 6.54 -2.73
N ILE A 88 -2.23 5.39 -2.44
CA ILE A 88 -3.61 5.12 -2.86
C ILE A 88 -4.55 6.22 -2.36
N GLU A 89 -4.51 6.55 -1.06
CA GLU A 89 -5.42 7.55 -0.47
C GLU A 89 -5.28 8.94 -1.09
N ARG A 90 -4.07 9.33 -1.49
CA ARG A 90 -3.83 10.61 -2.16
C ARG A 90 -4.47 10.66 -3.55
N GLU A 91 -4.50 9.54 -4.26
CA GLU A 91 -5.05 9.45 -5.62
C GLU A 91 -6.57 9.28 -5.63
N MET A 92 -7.13 8.73 -4.54
CA MET A 92 -8.57 8.43 -4.41
C MET A 92 -9.48 9.62 -4.69
N HIS A 93 -9.13 10.82 -4.24
CA HIS A 93 -9.96 12.00 -4.48
C HIS A 93 -10.05 12.36 -5.97
N MET A 94 -8.91 12.36 -6.67
CA MET A 94 -8.86 12.64 -8.10
C MET A 94 -9.59 11.56 -8.89
N PHE A 95 -9.43 10.31 -8.47
CA PHE A 95 -10.14 9.16 -9.02
C PHE A 95 -11.66 9.33 -8.91
N ILE A 96 -12.21 9.52 -7.71
CA ILE A 96 -13.65 9.67 -7.48
C ILE A 96 -14.21 10.87 -8.27
N THR A 97 -13.50 12.00 -8.27
CA THR A 97 -13.94 13.21 -8.97
C THR A 97 -14.03 12.98 -10.48
N ARG A 98 -13.01 12.37 -11.11
CA ARG A 98 -13.03 12.10 -12.55
C ARG A 98 -14.12 11.09 -12.90
N MET A 99 -14.29 10.04 -12.10
CA MET A 99 -15.34 9.04 -12.33
C MET A 99 -16.75 9.64 -12.21
N GLY A 100 -16.98 10.50 -11.22
CA GLY A 100 -18.26 11.21 -11.07
C GLY A 100 -18.54 12.16 -12.25
N ILE A 101 -17.53 12.88 -12.75
CA ILE A 101 -17.71 13.71 -13.96
C ILE A 101 -18.00 12.85 -15.19
N LEU A 102 -17.32 11.71 -15.31
CA LEU A 102 -17.52 10.79 -16.44
C LEU A 102 -18.89 10.08 -16.38
N SER A 103 -19.48 9.92 -15.21
CA SER A 103 -20.86 9.43 -15.04
C SER A 103 -21.93 10.50 -15.25
N LEU A 104 -21.55 11.78 -15.32
CA LEU A 104 -22.43 12.90 -15.66
C LEU A 104 -22.57 13.14 -17.18
N GLY A 105 -21.60 12.68 -17.98
CA GLY A 105 -21.60 12.88 -19.43
C GLY A 105 -22.64 12.04 -20.16
N GLU A 106 -23.23 12.59 -21.23
CA GLU A 106 -24.26 11.95 -22.09
C GLU A 106 -23.79 10.71 -22.87
N VAL A 107 -22.52 10.29 -22.70
CA VAL A 107 -22.01 9.05 -23.29
C VAL A 107 -22.55 7.89 -22.46
N GLY A 108 -23.66 7.33 -22.93
CA GLY A 108 -24.50 6.37 -22.23
C GLY A 108 -23.74 5.26 -21.51
N ALA A 109 -24.20 4.95 -20.29
CA ALA A 109 -23.89 3.76 -19.50
C ALA A 109 -22.49 3.19 -19.78
N GLN A 110 -21.45 3.81 -19.21
CA GLN A 110 -20.12 3.22 -19.25
C GLN A 110 -20.18 1.81 -18.69
N THR A 111 -19.63 0.85 -19.44
CA THR A 111 -19.56 -0.52 -18.94
C THR A 111 -18.63 -0.53 -17.74
N ILE A 112 -18.88 -1.42 -16.79
CA ILE A 112 -17.97 -1.70 -15.67
C ILE A 112 -16.50 -1.86 -16.14
N PHE A 113 -16.28 -2.48 -17.31
CA PHE A 113 -14.96 -2.63 -17.92
C PHE A 113 -14.34 -1.32 -18.41
N ASP A 114 -15.15 -0.40 -18.91
CA ASP A 114 -14.67 0.91 -19.37
C ASP A 114 -14.22 1.74 -18.18
N ILE A 115 -14.97 1.68 -17.08
CA ILE A 115 -14.59 2.27 -15.81
C ILE A 115 -13.26 1.70 -15.34
N LEU A 116 -13.14 0.36 -15.21
CA LEU A 116 -11.90 -0.31 -14.76
C LEU A 116 -10.68 0.07 -15.61
N LYS A 117 -10.83 0.16 -16.94
CA LYS A 117 -9.75 0.57 -17.84
C LYS A 117 -9.27 2.00 -17.58
N GLN A 118 -10.20 2.93 -17.33
CA GLN A 118 -9.85 4.32 -17.04
C GLN A 118 -9.13 4.49 -15.70
N MET A 119 -9.32 3.56 -14.75
CA MET A 119 -8.67 3.63 -13.44
C MET A 119 -7.19 3.16 -13.48
N ARG A 120 -6.71 2.63 -14.61
CA ARG A 120 -5.33 2.14 -14.76
C ARG A 120 -4.27 3.26 -14.84
N ASP A 121 -4.70 4.50 -14.99
CA ASP A 121 -3.79 5.65 -15.11
C ASP A 121 -3.45 6.29 -13.75
N TYR A 122 -4.00 5.80 -12.64
CA TYR A 122 -3.79 6.36 -11.30
C TYR A 122 -2.70 5.61 -10.54
N GLY A 123 -1.43 5.99 -10.76
CA GLY A 123 -0.25 5.56 -9.99
C GLY A 123 -0.37 4.22 -9.25
N GLU A 124 -0.32 4.27 -7.93
CA GLU A 124 -0.39 3.09 -7.06
C GLU A 124 -1.80 2.48 -7.01
N LEU A 125 -2.85 3.28 -7.18
CA LEU A 125 -4.23 2.79 -7.23
C LEU A 125 -4.47 1.84 -8.41
N ALA A 126 -3.84 2.10 -9.56
CA ALA A 126 -3.94 1.31 -10.78
C ALA A 126 -3.53 -0.14 -10.56
N SER A 127 -2.57 -0.38 -9.66
CA SER A 127 -2.13 -1.73 -9.30
C SER A 127 -3.24 -2.53 -8.59
N GLU A 128 -4.07 -1.88 -7.78
CA GLU A 128 -5.21 -2.51 -7.09
C GLU A 128 -6.36 -2.74 -8.07
N VAL A 129 -6.60 -1.79 -8.97
CA VAL A 129 -7.61 -1.92 -10.04
C VAL A 129 -7.25 -3.06 -10.98
N GLN A 130 -5.98 -3.20 -11.35
CA GLN A 130 -5.51 -4.28 -12.20
C GLN A 130 -5.78 -5.66 -11.57
N ARG A 131 -5.78 -5.78 -10.23
CA ARG A 131 -6.16 -7.01 -9.53
C ARG A 131 -7.66 -7.30 -9.73
N ILE A 132 -8.52 -6.30 -9.61
CA ILE A 132 -9.97 -6.42 -9.88
C ILE A 132 -10.18 -6.83 -11.34
N GLU A 133 -9.60 -6.08 -12.29
CA GLU A 133 -9.69 -6.38 -13.73
C GLU A 133 -9.23 -7.81 -14.02
N THR A 134 -8.13 -8.26 -13.43
CA THR A 134 -7.62 -9.63 -13.60
C THR A 134 -8.64 -10.66 -13.11
N LEU A 135 -9.25 -10.46 -11.94
CA LEU A 135 -10.27 -11.37 -11.40
C LEU A 135 -11.52 -11.41 -12.27
N VAL A 136 -11.96 -10.27 -12.80
CA VAL A 136 -13.14 -10.20 -13.65
C VAL A 136 -12.86 -10.79 -15.03
N ASP A 137 -11.81 -10.34 -15.70
CA ASP A 137 -11.50 -10.68 -17.10
C ASP A 137 -10.90 -12.10 -17.24
N LYS A 138 -9.90 -12.44 -16.43
CA LYS A 138 -9.21 -13.74 -16.56
C LYS A 138 -9.90 -14.86 -15.78
N TRP A 139 -10.47 -14.53 -14.63
CA TRP A 139 -11.07 -15.53 -13.73
C TRP A 139 -12.59 -15.58 -13.79
N ASN A 140 -13.23 -14.72 -14.59
CA ASN A 140 -14.69 -14.63 -14.74
C ASN A 140 -15.43 -14.45 -13.40
N THR A 141 -14.77 -13.85 -12.41
CA THR A 141 -15.38 -13.49 -11.14
C THR A 141 -16.30 -12.28 -11.34
N SER A 142 -17.45 -12.24 -10.68
CA SER A 142 -18.33 -11.07 -10.74
C SER A 142 -17.62 -9.83 -10.17
N LEU A 143 -17.95 -8.63 -10.68
CA LEU A 143 -17.31 -7.39 -10.17
C LEU A 143 -17.48 -7.22 -8.66
N PRO A 144 -18.68 -7.40 -8.06
CA PRO A 144 -18.84 -7.23 -6.62
C PRO A 144 -17.94 -8.17 -5.80
N GLU A 145 -17.83 -9.42 -6.24
CA GLU A 145 -16.99 -10.40 -5.55
C GLU A 145 -15.51 -10.11 -5.74
N ALA A 146 -15.09 -9.73 -6.96
CA ALA A 146 -13.72 -9.30 -7.22
C ALA A 146 -13.34 -8.07 -6.38
N ALA A 147 -14.25 -7.10 -6.25
CA ALA A 147 -14.08 -5.92 -5.41
C ALA A 147 -13.90 -6.31 -3.94
N ARG A 148 -14.73 -7.21 -3.38
CA ARG A 148 -14.58 -7.72 -2.01
C ARG A 148 -13.25 -8.44 -1.77
N ILE A 149 -12.81 -9.26 -2.72
CA ILE A 149 -11.53 -9.99 -2.62
C ILE A 149 -10.36 -8.99 -2.54
N VAL A 150 -10.37 -7.96 -3.38
CA VAL A 150 -9.33 -6.93 -3.39
C VAL A 150 -9.45 -6.02 -2.16
N ALA A 151 -10.65 -5.64 -1.75
CA ALA A 151 -10.91 -4.83 -0.57
C ALA A 151 -10.27 -5.42 0.69
N GLN A 152 -10.39 -6.73 0.90
CA GLN A 152 -9.79 -7.43 2.04
C GLN A 152 -8.26 -7.40 2.05
N GLN A 153 -7.64 -7.28 0.87
CA GLN A 153 -6.19 -7.31 0.65
C GLN A 153 -5.57 -5.91 0.46
N SER A 154 -6.40 -4.87 0.44
CA SER A 154 -5.98 -3.50 0.20
C SER A 154 -5.21 -2.93 1.42
N PRO A 155 -4.09 -2.23 1.18
CA PRO A 155 -3.32 -1.58 2.23
C PRO A 155 -4.00 -0.29 2.70
N SER A 156 -4.88 0.31 1.89
CA SER A 156 -5.66 1.49 2.24
C SER A 156 -7.04 1.11 2.80
N PRO A 157 -7.37 1.52 4.05
CA PRO A 157 -8.73 1.39 4.58
C PRO A 157 -9.78 2.15 3.76
N LEU A 158 -9.45 3.35 3.27
CA LEU A 158 -10.37 4.16 2.46
C LEU A 158 -10.72 3.45 1.14
N TRP A 159 -9.74 2.81 0.51
CA TRP A 159 -9.98 2.01 -0.68
C TRP A 159 -10.81 0.75 -0.39
N THR A 160 -10.53 0.05 0.72
CA THR A 160 -11.33 -1.11 1.16
C THR A 160 -12.81 -0.72 1.30
N ASP A 161 -13.08 0.37 2.01
CA ASP A 161 -14.43 0.86 2.30
C ASP A 161 -15.17 1.30 1.02
N PHE A 162 -14.48 2.00 0.11
CA PHE A 162 -15.03 2.33 -1.22
C PHE A 162 -15.42 1.08 -2.02
N LEU A 163 -14.54 0.06 -2.07
CA LEU A 163 -14.81 -1.18 -2.81
C LEU A 163 -15.96 -1.99 -2.19
N ASP A 164 -16.06 -2.03 -0.87
CA ASP A 164 -17.15 -2.71 -0.17
C ASP A 164 -18.51 -2.03 -0.46
N ARG A 165 -18.56 -0.69 -0.46
CA ARG A 165 -19.77 0.07 -0.86
C ARG A 165 -20.12 -0.18 -2.33
N MET A 166 -19.14 -0.11 -3.23
CA MET A 166 -19.35 -0.37 -4.65
C MET A 166 -19.91 -1.78 -4.89
N ALA A 167 -19.33 -2.79 -4.25
CA ALA A 167 -19.81 -4.17 -4.34
C ALA A 167 -21.26 -4.31 -3.87
N PHE A 168 -21.59 -3.69 -2.73
CA PHE A 168 -22.94 -3.71 -2.18
C PHE A 168 -23.96 -3.03 -3.10
N SER A 169 -23.65 -1.83 -3.60
CA SER A 169 -24.51 -1.08 -4.53
C SER A 169 -24.81 -1.86 -5.81
N ILE A 170 -23.78 -2.46 -6.41
CA ILE A 170 -23.93 -3.23 -7.65
C ILE A 170 -24.72 -4.52 -7.40
N GLU A 171 -24.51 -5.21 -6.28
CA GLU A 171 -25.33 -6.37 -5.89
C GLU A 171 -26.80 -6.00 -5.65
N ALA A 172 -27.07 -4.80 -5.12
CA ALA A 172 -28.41 -4.27 -4.96
C ALA A 172 -29.07 -3.84 -6.28
N GLY A 173 -28.35 -3.94 -7.41
CA GLY A 173 -28.85 -3.59 -8.73
C GLY A 173 -28.69 -2.12 -9.10
N GLN A 174 -27.96 -1.33 -8.30
CA GLN A 174 -27.66 0.06 -8.64
C GLN A 174 -26.68 0.10 -9.83
N PRO A 175 -26.97 0.90 -10.88
CA PRO A 175 -26.02 1.18 -11.94
C PRO A 175 -24.71 1.78 -11.40
N ILE A 176 -23.57 1.34 -11.93
CA ILE A 176 -22.25 1.75 -11.42
C ILE A 176 -21.99 3.25 -11.60
N ASP A 177 -22.53 3.86 -12.65
CA ASP A 177 -22.46 5.29 -12.93
C ASP A 177 -23.23 6.12 -11.90
N GLU A 178 -24.39 5.63 -11.45
CA GLU A 178 -25.16 6.22 -10.35
C GLU A 178 -24.39 6.12 -9.02
N PHE A 179 -23.77 4.97 -8.74
CA PHE A 179 -22.90 4.81 -7.57
C PHE A 179 -21.74 5.82 -7.59
N MET A 180 -21.02 5.92 -8.70
CA MET A 180 -19.88 6.87 -8.84
C MET A 180 -20.30 8.32 -8.66
N ARG A 181 -21.52 8.69 -9.09
CA ARG A 181 -22.09 10.02 -8.85
C ARG A 181 -22.32 10.27 -7.37
N SER A 182 -22.99 9.34 -6.68
CA SER A 182 -23.28 9.46 -5.24
C SER A 182 -22.00 9.55 -4.37
N GLU A 183 -20.95 8.82 -4.75
CA GLU A 183 -19.65 8.89 -4.08
C GLU A 183 -18.97 10.26 -4.32
N GLN A 184 -19.06 10.80 -5.53
CA GLN A 184 -18.50 12.12 -5.82
C GLN A 184 -19.20 13.23 -5.04
N GLU A 185 -20.53 13.19 -4.92
CA GLU A 185 -21.31 14.14 -4.12
C GLU A 185 -20.92 14.06 -2.64
N THR A 186 -20.81 12.84 -2.10
CA THR A 186 -20.41 12.60 -0.70
C THR A 186 -19.01 13.14 -0.42
N VAL A 187 -18.04 12.88 -1.30
CA VAL A 187 -16.68 13.38 -1.15
C VAL A 187 -16.66 14.91 -1.24
N ALA A 188 -17.38 15.51 -2.18
CA ALA A 188 -17.47 16.96 -2.31
C ALA A 188 -18.05 17.64 -1.06
N GLU A 189 -19.08 17.04 -0.45
CA GLU A 189 -19.69 17.55 0.78
C GLU A 189 -18.70 17.49 1.97
N GLN A 190 -17.97 16.38 2.13
CA GLN A 190 -16.94 16.25 3.17
C GLN A 190 -15.84 17.31 3.05
N TYR A 191 -15.45 17.68 1.83
CA TYR A 191 -14.50 18.77 1.62
C TYR A 191 -15.08 20.12 2.05
N ASN A 192 -16.33 20.43 1.69
CA ASN A 192 -16.97 21.70 2.07
C ASN A 192 -17.07 21.83 3.60
N THR A 193 -17.49 20.79 4.31
CA THR A 193 -17.57 20.80 5.79
C THR A 193 -16.19 21.02 6.44
N LEU A 194 -15.13 20.43 5.89
CA LEU A 194 -13.77 20.62 6.37
C LEU A 194 -13.27 22.05 6.14
N TYR A 195 -13.70 22.71 5.06
CA TYR A 195 -13.40 24.12 4.81
C TYR A 195 -14.14 25.03 5.79
N ASP A 196 -15.43 24.80 6.01
CA ASP A 196 -16.23 25.62 6.94
C ASP A 196 -15.71 25.52 8.37
N THR A 197 -15.32 24.33 8.82
CA THR A 197 -14.76 24.11 10.17
C THR A 197 -13.37 24.76 10.36
N ARG A 198 -12.66 25.08 9.28
CA ARG A 198 -11.35 25.77 9.34
C ARG A 198 -11.46 27.29 9.21
N LEU A 199 -12.63 27.79 8.80
CA LEU A 199 -12.93 29.21 8.65
C LEU A 199 -13.63 29.78 9.90
N GLU A 200 -14.14 28.93 10.79
CA GLU A 200 -14.53 29.24 12.18
C GLU A 200 -13.34 29.18 13.15
#